data_AF-A0A6T6KX36-F1
#
_entry.id   AF-A0A6T6KX36-F1
#
_cell.length_a   1.000
_cell.length_b   1.000
_cell.length_c   1.000
_cell.angle_alpha   90.00
_cell.angle_beta   90.00
_cell.angle_gamma   90.00
#
_symmetry.space_group_name_H-M   'P 1'
#
loop_
_entity.id
_entity.type
_entity.pdbx_description
1 polymer ?
#
loop_
_entity_poly.entity_id
_entity_poly.type
_entity_poly.pdbx_seq_one_letter_code
_entity_poly.pdbx_strand_id
1 'polypeptide(L)'
;MCISEEHDAGAAADRIVELFLSKENDQIALRKEISRTSKEEHFSRLVARGSSYMSAALAPGLDIGDRVSAVHAGIQFLEHERLGSRAKATASSRQWSQNNRSALSITLNVEGQHFASTMSSLLDESYPVEVLTEVANVSRKLRILSLFVRSLQILTKRRNKIVVDSATEEFKSGDEFVENLIYGMAADEDSFAEDDNGMFIANAAKEAISSPEAVGKIALKFIEMLELVHQETMPSFVYQVLLMVSAKAGQKIKQNVLAALVAQISVLEKAAIAKVHDVGELDFDSVSQRDVVTSQPLDVGQLREAQGALLSHLAYLIRQDNSIGEEYIKLVRQSSSPLSKSVLTTFGTGFALMLATISSLREKVFISCAGWFRAFGIQFKLTVSTKGFRSTVDVH
;
A
#
# COMPACT_ATOMS: atom_id res chain seq x y z
N MET A 1 37.32 -48.19 18.13
CA MET A 1 37.56 -48.03 16.68
C MET A 1 36.83 -46.76 16.27
N CYS A 2 37.52 -45.61 16.33
CA CYS A 2 37.01 -44.33 15.86
C CYS A 2 37.52 -44.18 14.42
N ILE A 3 36.62 -44.19 13.45
CA ILE A 3 36.94 -43.91 12.05
C ILE A 3 36.78 -42.41 11.86
N SER A 4 37.82 -41.81 11.27
CA SER A 4 38.05 -40.40 11.00
C SER A 4 37.05 -39.82 9.98
N GLU A 5 36.19 -38.89 10.42
CA GLU A 5 35.33 -38.04 9.56
C GLU A 5 36.03 -36.75 9.08
N GLU A 6 37.30 -36.52 9.41
CA GLU A 6 37.98 -35.25 9.14
C GLU A 6 38.51 -35.09 7.70
N HIS A 7 38.50 -36.13 6.86
CA HIS A 7 39.10 -36.06 5.52
C HIS A 7 38.18 -35.59 4.38
N ASP A 8 36.86 -35.51 4.59
CA ASP A 8 35.90 -35.09 3.54
C ASP A 8 35.54 -33.58 3.60
N ALA A 9 35.78 -32.93 4.73
CA ALA A 9 35.48 -31.51 4.90
C ALA A 9 36.44 -30.59 4.10
N GLY A 10 37.72 -30.98 3.95
CA GLY A 10 38.73 -30.22 3.22
C GLY A 10 38.47 -30.18 1.71
N ALA A 11 38.16 -31.32 1.09
CA ALA A 11 37.89 -31.40 -0.34
C ALA A 11 36.57 -30.69 -0.73
N ALA A 12 35.58 -30.67 0.17
CA ALA A 12 34.37 -29.89 -0.01
C ALA A 12 34.64 -28.38 0.07
N ALA A 13 35.48 -27.94 1.02
CA ALA A 13 35.88 -26.54 1.14
C ALA A 13 36.66 -26.04 -0.07
N ASP A 14 37.60 -26.83 -0.59
CA ASP A 14 38.41 -26.47 -1.76
C ASP A 14 37.56 -26.36 -3.04
N ARG A 15 36.60 -27.28 -3.24
CA ARG A 15 35.64 -27.19 -4.36
C ARG A 15 34.72 -25.98 -4.27
N ILE A 16 34.32 -25.61 -3.05
CA ILE A 16 33.52 -24.41 -2.82
C ILE A 16 34.34 -23.17 -3.18
N VAL A 17 35.61 -23.09 -2.74
CA VAL A 17 36.51 -21.97 -3.06
C VAL A 17 36.78 -21.89 -4.58
N GLU A 18 37.04 -23.01 -5.26
CA GLU A 18 37.21 -23.03 -6.72
C GLU A 18 35.95 -22.56 -7.47
N LEU A 19 34.76 -22.98 -7.03
CA LEU A 19 33.48 -22.52 -7.59
C LEU A 19 33.25 -21.03 -7.36
N PHE A 20 33.65 -20.49 -6.21
CA PHE A 20 33.56 -19.06 -5.93
C PHE A 20 34.53 -18.25 -6.79
N LEU A 21 35.79 -18.68 -6.89
CA LEU A 21 36.81 -18.01 -7.71
C LEU A 21 36.48 -18.06 -9.21
N SER A 22 35.92 -19.18 -9.68
CA SER A 22 35.46 -19.33 -11.07
C SER A 22 34.32 -18.34 -11.38
N LYS A 23 33.30 -18.26 -10.49
CA LYS A 23 32.21 -17.30 -10.64
C LYS A 23 32.68 -15.84 -10.57
N GLU A 24 33.67 -15.54 -9.73
CA GLU A 24 34.24 -14.20 -9.63
C GLU A 24 35.01 -13.81 -10.89
N ASN A 25 35.82 -14.73 -11.44
CA ASN A 25 36.54 -14.51 -12.69
C ASN A 25 35.58 -14.32 -13.89
N ASP A 26 34.51 -15.11 -13.95
CA ASP A 26 33.46 -14.96 -14.96
C ASP A 26 32.77 -13.59 -14.82
N GLN A 27 32.50 -13.14 -13.60
CA GLN A 27 31.95 -11.80 -13.37
C GLN A 27 32.93 -10.69 -13.76
N ILE A 28 34.23 -10.85 -13.50
CA ILE A 28 35.24 -9.86 -13.89
C ILE A 28 35.36 -9.78 -15.41
N ALA A 29 35.37 -10.92 -16.10
CA ALA A 29 35.38 -10.97 -17.56
C ALA A 29 34.12 -10.31 -18.14
N LEU A 30 32.95 -10.62 -17.58
CA LEU A 30 31.68 -10.04 -17.98
C LEU A 30 31.63 -8.52 -17.74
N ARG A 31 32.18 -8.02 -16.63
CA ARG A 31 32.29 -6.57 -16.37
C ARG A 31 33.16 -5.85 -17.40
N LYS A 32 34.31 -6.45 -17.78
CA LYS A 32 35.16 -5.91 -18.87
C LYS A 32 34.47 -5.91 -20.22
N GLU A 33 33.62 -6.91 -20.46
CA GLU A 33 32.76 -6.98 -21.65
C GLU A 33 31.73 -5.85 -21.65
N ILE A 34 31.06 -5.65 -20.51
CA ILE A 34 30.04 -4.62 -20.29
C ILE A 34 30.59 -3.21 -20.53
N SER A 35 31.78 -2.89 -20.00
CA SER A 35 32.40 -1.56 -20.20
C SER A 35 32.79 -1.23 -21.65
N ARG A 36 32.68 -2.21 -22.56
CA ARG A 36 32.96 -2.06 -23.99
C ARG A 36 31.70 -2.14 -24.84
N THR A 37 30.54 -2.31 -24.21
CA THR A 37 29.25 -2.54 -24.87
C THR A 37 28.62 -1.17 -25.20
N SER A 38 28.04 -1.01 -26.40
CA SER A 38 27.27 0.19 -26.71
C SER A 38 25.91 0.20 -25.99
N LYS A 39 25.27 1.37 -25.87
CA LYS A 39 23.94 1.51 -25.26
C LYS A 39 22.91 0.58 -25.89
N GLU A 40 22.94 0.44 -27.21
CA GLU A 40 22.03 -0.39 -28.00
C GLU A 40 22.26 -1.90 -27.80
N GLU A 41 23.50 -2.30 -27.48
CA GLU A 41 23.83 -3.72 -27.25
C GLU A 41 23.39 -4.23 -25.87
N HIS A 42 23.21 -3.36 -24.88
CA HIS A 42 22.76 -3.78 -23.54
C HIS A 42 21.40 -4.49 -23.59
N PHE A 43 20.44 -3.97 -24.37
CA PHE A 43 19.11 -4.57 -24.49
C PHE A 43 19.17 -5.99 -25.09
N SER A 44 19.90 -6.16 -26.19
CA SER A 44 20.08 -7.47 -26.84
C SER A 44 20.73 -8.49 -25.89
N ARG A 45 21.72 -8.05 -25.10
CA ARG A 45 22.39 -8.91 -24.11
C ARG A 45 21.49 -9.23 -22.91
N LEU A 46 20.65 -8.30 -22.49
CA LEU A 46 19.64 -8.53 -21.45
C LEU A 46 18.60 -9.57 -21.90
N VAL A 47 18.09 -9.46 -23.13
CA VAL A 47 17.19 -10.46 -23.71
C VAL A 47 17.86 -11.84 -23.77
N ALA A 48 19.15 -11.90 -24.08
CA ALA A 48 19.87 -13.18 -24.23
C ALA A 48 20.33 -13.82 -22.90
N ARG A 49 20.72 -13.03 -21.90
CA ARG A 49 21.38 -13.50 -20.66
C ARG A 49 20.59 -13.20 -19.38
N GLY A 50 19.51 -12.43 -19.46
CA GLY A 50 18.57 -12.17 -18.38
C GLY A 50 19.19 -11.55 -17.12
N SER A 51 18.80 -12.08 -15.96
CA SER A 51 19.19 -11.57 -14.64
C SER A 51 20.70 -11.66 -14.35
N SER A 52 21.39 -12.64 -14.92
CA SER A 52 22.84 -12.83 -14.74
C SER A 52 23.65 -11.66 -15.30
N TYR A 53 23.25 -11.15 -16.46
CA TYR A 53 23.84 -9.97 -17.08
C TYR A 53 23.56 -8.72 -16.25
N MET A 54 22.33 -8.56 -15.74
CA MET A 54 21.97 -7.40 -14.92
C MET A 54 22.76 -7.33 -13.61
N SER A 55 22.93 -8.46 -12.93
CA SER A 55 23.76 -8.53 -11.72
C SER A 55 25.19 -8.09 -11.97
N ALA A 56 25.77 -8.45 -13.12
CA ALA A 56 27.09 -8.01 -13.49
C ALA A 56 27.12 -6.55 -13.93
N ALA A 57 26.10 -6.09 -14.66
CA ALA A 57 26.03 -4.75 -15.25
C ALA A 57 25.70 -3.63 -14.25
N LEU A 58 25.08 -3.95 -13.11
CA LEU A 58 24.82 -2.99 -12.04
C LEU A 58 25.78 -3.14 -10.85
N ALA A 59 26.79 -4.00 -10.96
CA ALA A 59 27.72 -4.30 -9.88
C ALA A 59 28.49 -3.04 -9.40
N PRO A 60 28.74 -2.91 -8.09
CA PRO A 60 29.62 -1.87 -7.56
C PRO A 60 31.04 -2.10 -8.12
N GLY A 61 31.50 -1.20 -8.99
CA GLY A 61 32.81 -1.31 -9.66
C GLY A 61 32.76 -1.08 -11.17
N LEU A 62 31.57 -1.09 -11.78
CA LEU A 62 31.38 -0.54 -13.13
C LEU A 62 31.22 0.99 -13.08
N ASP A 63 31.59 1.65 -14.18
CA ASP A 63 31.36 3.08 -14.34
C ASP A 63 29.87 3.40 -14.25
N ILE A 64 29.55 4.56 -13.69
CA ILE A 64 28.16 4.97 -13.49
C ILE A 64 27.42 5.12 -14.82
N GLY A 65 28.09 5.52 -15.90
CA GLY A 65 27.51 5.62 -17.23
C GLY A 65 27.06 4.26 -17.79
N ASP A 66 27.87 3.22 -17.57
CA ASP A 66 27.55 1.84 -17.97
C ASP A 66 26.37 1.29 -17.16
N ARG A 67 26.39 1.52 -15.84
CA ARG A 67 25.29 1.12 -14.93
C ARG A 67 23.98 1.80 -15.32
N VAL A 68 24.01 3.09 -15.64
CA VAL A 68 22.83 3.84 -16.11
C VAL A 68 22.31 3.28 -17.43
N SER A 69 23.20 2.98 -18.37
CA SER A 69 22.83 2.39 -19.66
C SER A 69 22.17 1.02 -19.48
N ALA A 70 22.70 0.21 -18.57
CA ALA A 70 22.11 -1.07 -18.19
C ALA A 70 20.72 -0.92 -17.53
N VAL A 71 20.52 0.08 -16.65
CA VAL A 71 19.20 0.38 -16.08
C VAL A 71 18.20 0.74 -17.17
N HIS A 72 18.53 1.66 -18.08
CA HIS A 72 17.60 2.01 -19.18
C HIS A 72 17.25 0.81 -20.05
N ALA A 73 18.23 -0.01 -20.41
CA ALA A 73 17.98 -1.23 -21.16
C ALA A 73 17.11 -2.23 -20.35
N GLY A 74 17.27 -2.27 -19.03
CA GLY A 74 16.42 -3.07 -18.15
C GLY A 74 14.98 -2.57 -18.04
N ILE A 75 14.79 -1.25 -18.02
CA ILE A 75 13.46 -0.61 -18.11
C ILE A 75 12.78 -1.03 -19.43
N GLN A 76 13.48 -0.88 -20.56
CA GLN A 76 12.96 -1.27 -21.88
C GLN A 76 12.61 -2.76 -21.94
N PHE A 77 13.43 -3.61 -21.32
CA PHE A 77 13.16 -5.05 -21.22
C PHE A 77 11.87 -5.34 -20.44
N LEU A 78 11.65 -4.67 -19.31
CA LEU A 78 10.43 -4.82 -18.52
C LEU A 78 9.17 -4.35 -19.26
N GLU A 79 9.28 -3.25 -20.01
CA GLU A 79 8.20 -2.77 -20.88
C GLU A 79 7.89 -3.79 -21.99
N HIS A 80 8.93 -4.32 -22.64
CA HIS A 80 8.80 -5.34 -23.67
C HIS A 80 8.14 -6.62 -23.15
N GLU A 81 8.59 -7.14 -22.00
CA GLU A 81 8.01 -8.32 -21.37
C GLU A 81 6.53 -8.11 -21.02
N ARG A 82 6.16 -6.93 -20.53
CA ARG A 82 4.75 -6.63 -20.24
C ARG A 82 3.90 -6.57 -21.51
N LEU A 83 4.39 -5.95 -22.58
CA LEU A 83 3.70 -5.92 -23.87
C LEU A 83 3.55 -7.32 -24.46
N GLY A 84 4.59 -8.17 -24.35
CA GLY A 84 4.55 -9.56 -24.76
C GLY A 84 3.52 -10.38 -23.99
N SER A 85 3.49 -10.23 -22.66
CA SER A 85 2.49 -10.88 -21.80
C SER A 85 1.07 -10.38 -22.10
N ARG A 86 0.90 -9.09 -22.40
CA ARG A 86 -0.39 -8.53 -22.86
C ARG A 86 -0.85 -9.15 -24.17
N ALA A 87 0.04 -9.25 -25.16
CA ALA A 87 -0.28 -9.84 -26.46
C ALA A 87 -0.73 -11.31 -26.30
N LYS A 88 0.00 -12.09 -25.50
CA LYS A 88 -0.37 -13.47 -25.16
C LYS A 88 -1.72 -13.55 -24.45
N ALA A 89 -1.96 -12.72 -23.43
CA ALA A 89 -3.22 -12.66 -22.71
C ALA A 89 -4.41 -12.26 -23.61
N THR A 90 -4.23 -11.30 -24.53
CA THR A 90 -5.28 -10.92 -25.49
C THR A 90 -5.56 -11.99 -26.53
N ALA A 91 -4.55 -12.76 -26.95
CA ALA A 91 -4.73 -13.90 -27.84
C ALA A 91 -5.52 -15.03 -27.15
N SER A 92 -5.21 -15.32 -25.88
CA SER A 92 -5.94 -16.29 -25.07
C SER A 92 -7.35 -15.81 -24.65
N SER A 93 -7.53 -14.50 -24.43
CA SER A 93 -8.80 -13.89 -23.99
C SER A 93 -9.86 -13.85 -25.08
N ARG A 94 -9.52 -13.91 -26.38
CA ARG A 94 -10.52 -14.14 -27.45
C ARG A 94 -11.27 -15.46 -27.31
N GLN A 95 -10.80 -16.36 -26.44
CA GLN A 95 -11.40 -17.67 -26.16
C GLN A 95 -12.07 -17.74 -24.77
N TRP A 96 -11.97 -16.69 -23.93
CA TRP A 96 -12.45 -16.67 -22.54
C TRP A 96 -13.43 -15.50 -22.31
N SER A 97 -14.63 -15.82 -21.82
CA SER A 97 -15.74 -14.87 -21.63
C SER A 97 -15.51 -13.88 -20.49
N GLN A 98 -16.36 -12.84 -20.46
CA GLN A 98 -16.28 -11.58 -19.73
C GLN A 98 -16.15 -11.62 -18.19
N ASN A 99 -16.09 -12.78 -17.55
CA ASN A 99 -16.15 -12.88 -16.07
C ASN A 99 -14.78 -12.80 -15.35
N ASN A 100 -13.66 -12.68 -16.07
CA ASN A 100 -12.30 -12.73 -15.49
C ASN A 100 -11.45 -11.48 -15.82
N ARG A 101 -11.97 -10.27 -15.64
CA ARG A 101 -11.16 -9.04 -15.81
C ARG A 101 -10.06 -8.89 -14.75
N SER A 102 -10.21 -9.46 -13.56
CA SER A 102 -9.14 -9.54 -12.54
C SER A 102 -7.98 -10.44 -12.98
N ALA A 103 -8.19 -11.39 -13.90
CA ALA A 103 -7.14 -12.23 -14.49
C ALA A 103 -6.34 -11.53 -15.62
N LEU A 104 -6.67 -10.27 -15.93
CA LEU A 104 -5.92 -9.43 -16.86
C LEU A 104 -4.91 -8.51 -16.16
N SER A 105 -4.65 -8.69 -14.84
CA SER A 105 -3.40 -8.17 -14.29
C SER A 105 -2.27 -8.91 -15.02
N ILE A 106 -1.72 -8.22 -16.03
CA ILE A 106 -0.58 -8.72 -16.78
C ILE A 106 0.61 -8.58 -15.85
N THR A 107 0.71 -9.56 -14.95
CA THR A 107 1.84 -9.75 -14.07
C THR A 107 3.03 -10.10 -14.95
N LEU A 108 4.19 -9.52 -14.62
CA LEU A 108 5.44 -9.98 -15.20
C LEU A 108 5.56 -11.49 -14.99
N ASN A 109 6.12 -12.20 -15.97
CA ASN A 109 6.50 -13.59 -15.75
C ASN A 109 7.55 -13.69 -14.62
N VAL A 110 7.81 -14.91 -14.17
CA VAL A 110 8.78 -15.19 -13.09
C VAL A 110 10.15 -14.55 -13.38
N GLU A 111 10.58 -14.57 -14.64
CA GLU A 111 11.84 -13.95 -15.07
C GLU A 111 11.83 -12.43 -14.90
N GLY A 112 10.76 -11.75 -15.33
CA GLY A 112 10.57 -10.30 -15.16
C GLY A 112 10.47 -9.89 -13.68
N GLN A 113 9.84 -10.72 -12.83
CA GLN A 113 9.80 -10.48 -11.37
C GLN A 113 11.18 -10.63 -10.73
N HIS A 114 11.92 -11.69 -11.05
CA HIS A 114 13.29 -11.89 -10.57
C HIS A 114 14.19 -10.75 -11.05
N PHE A 115 14.01 -10.32 -12.29
CA PHE A 115 14.73 -9.21 -12.90
C PHE A 115 14.49 -7.90 -12.14
N ALA A 116 13.23 -7.54 -11.92
CA ALA A 116 12.85 -6.38 -11.14
C ALA A 116 13.42 -6.40 -9.71
N SER A 117 13.39 -7.55 -9.05
CA SER A 117 13.98 -7.75 -7.73
C SER A 117 15.50 -7.52 -7.73
N THR A 118 16.20 -8.08 -8.72
CA THR A 118 17.65 -7.89 -8.91
C THR A 118 17.96 -6.41 -9.10
N MET A 119 17.24 -5.73 -9.99
CA MET A 119 17.44 -4.31 -10.26
C MET A 119 17.14 -3.46 -9.02
N SER A 120 16.07 -3.77 -8.27
CA SER A 120 15.77 -3.13 -6.98
C SER A 120 16.92 -3.28 -5.98
N SER A 121 17.51 -4.48 -5.86
CA SER A 121 18.63 -4.70 -4.93
C SER A 121 19.91 -3.93 -5.30
N LEU A 122 20.11 -3.63 -6.59
CA LEU A 122 21.32 -2.99 -7.12
C LEU A 122 21.19 -1.49 -7.35
N LEU A 123 19.97 -0.94 -7.24
CA LEU A 123 19.75 0.49 -7.20
C LEU A 123 20.18 1.07 -5.85
N ASP A 124 20.96 2.15 -5.91
CA ASP A 124 21.52 2.83 -4.76
C ASP A 124 21.55 4.36 -4.96
N GLU A 125 22.10 5.07 -3.98
CA GLU A 125 22.15 6.53 -3.99
C GLU A 125 23.20 7.11 -4.97
N SER A 126 23.98 6.29 -5.67
CA SER A 126 24.99 6.75 -6.64
C SER A 126 24.39 7.08 -8.02
N TYR A 127 23.20 6.57 -8.35
CA TYR A 127 22.56 6.82 -9.64
C TYR A 127 22.15 8.30 -9.81
N PRO A 128 22.20 8.86 -11.03
CA PRO A 128 21.66 10.19 -11.30
C PRO A 128 20.18 10.29 -10.92
N VAL A 129 19.74 11.48 -10.50
CA VAL A 129 18.35 11.67 -10.04
C VAL A 129 17.36 11.44 -11.17
N GLU A 130 17.74 11.87 -12.37
CA GLU A 130 16.97 11.76 -13.61
C GLU A 130 16.63 10.29 -13.89
N VAL A 131 17.64 9.42 -13.80
CA VAL A 131 17.48 7.97 -13.97
C VAL A 131 16.57 7.38 -12.88
N LEU A 132 16.75 7.81 -11.62
CA LEU A 132 15.89 7.34 -10.52
C LEU A 132 14.43 7.79 -10.68
N THR A 133 14.19 9.01 -11.18
CA THR A 133 12.84 9.51 -11.48
C THR A 133 12.19 8.76 -12.64
N GLU A 134 12.97 8.40 -13.66
CA GLU A 134 12.49 7.56 -14.77
C GLU A 134 12.14 6.15 -14.27
N VAL A 135 13.03 5.51 -13.51
CA VAL A 135 12.78 4.20 -12.89
C VAL A 135 11.51 4.22 -12.04
N ALA A 136 11.32 5.25 -11.20
CA ALA A 136 10.13 5.37 -10.35
C ALA A 136 8.84 5.52 -11.18
N ASN A 137 8.88 6.32 -12.23
CA ASN A 137 7.74 6.50 -13.13
C ASN A 137 7.39 5.23 -13.90
N VAL A 138 8.40 4.56 -14.47
CA VAL A 138 8.16 3.34 -15.24
C VAL A 138 7.74 2.20 -14.31
N SER A 139 8.38 2.01 -13.16
CA SER A 139 7.97 1.01 -12.18
C SER A 139 6.53 1.24 -11.68
N ARG A 140 6.11 2.48 -11.45
CA ARG A 140 4.70 2.81 -11.17
C ARG A 140 3.79 2.41 -12.32
N LYS A 141 4.08 2.85 -13.55
CA LYS A 141 3.28 2.52 -14.74
C LYS A 141 3.19 1.00 -14.96
N LEU A 142 4.28 0.28 -14.72
CA LEU A 142 4.40 -1.18 -14.87
C LEU A 142 3.95 -1.97 -13.65
N ARG A 143 3.58 -1.31 -12.53
CA ARG A 143 3.19 -1.93 -11.25
C ARG A 143 4.26 -2.83 -10.65
N ILE A 144 5.52 -2.46 -10.82
CA ILE A 144 6.67 -3.19 -10.29
C ILE A 144 6.99 -2.66 -8.90
N LEU A 145 6.25 -3.14 -7.91
CA LEU A 145 6.25 -2.57 -6.57
C LEU A 145 7.62 -2.55 -5.89
N SER A 146 8.41 -3.62 -5.99
CA SER A 146 9.75 -3.70 -5.37
C SER A 146 10.71 -2.63 -5.90
N LEU A 147 10.61 -2.33 -7.19
CA LEU A 147 11.42 -1.32 -7.86
C LEU A 147 10.91 0.09 -7.57
N PHE A 148 9.58 0.25 -7.53
CA PHE A 148 8.92 1.50 -7.16
C PHE A 148 9.28 1.91 -5.72
N VAL A 149 9.10 1.03 -4.74
CA VAL A 149 9.42 1.31 -3.33
C VAL A 149 10.88 1.65 -3.16
N ARG A 150 11.79 0.91 -3.82
CA ARG A 150 13.23 1.19 -3.72
C ARG A 150 13.62 2.55 -4.31
N SER A 151 13.15 2.84 -5.52
CA SER A 151 13.42 4.12 -6.17
C SER A 151 12.83 5.27 -5.36
N LEU A 152 11.63 5.11 -4.82
CA LEU A 152 10.98 6.08 -3.95
C LEU A 152 11.77 6.34 -2.66
N GLN A 153 12.30 5.30 -2.01
CA GLN A 153 13.14 5.45 -0.81
C GLN A 153 14.41 6.26 -1.10
N ILE A 154 15.07 6.00 -2.22
CA ILE A 154 16.27 6.73 -2.65
C ILE A 154 15.90 8.19 -2.98
N LEU A 155 14.83 8.40 -3.75
CA LEU A 155 14.34 9.73 -4.14
C LEU A 155 13.91 10.55 -2.94
N THR A 156 13.27 9.95 -1.94
CA THR A 156 12.87 10.63 -0.70
C THR A 156 14.08 11.23 0.02
N LYS A 157 15.18 10.48 0.13
CA LYS A 157 16.44 10.97 0.72
C LYS A 157 17.10 12.06 -0.11
N ARG A 158 16.87 12.04 -1.42
CA ARG A 158 17.49 12.94 -2.40
C ARG A 158 16.53 14.00 -2.95
N ARG A 159 15.37 14.22 -2.32
CA ARG A 159 14.30 15.06 -2.86
C ARG A 159 14.72 16.50 -3.18
N ASN A 160 15.66 17.05 -2.40
CA ASN A 160 16.22 18.38 -2.63
C ASN A 160 17.07 18.49 -3.91
N LYS A 161 17.46 17.36 -4.50
CA LYS A 161 18.24 17.28 -5.75
C LYS A 161 17.36 17.01 -6.97
N ILE A 162 16.05 16.81 -6.78
CA ILE A 162 15.12 16.63 -7.90
C ILE A 162 14.90 18.01 -8.51
N VAL A 163 15.58 18.26 -9.63
CA VAL A 163 15.36 19.45 -10.43
C VAL A 163 14.12 19.16 -11.27
N VAL A 164 13.01 19.83 -10.95
CA VAL A 164 11.84 19.75 -11.82
C VAL A 164 12.10 20.64 -13.02
N ASP A 165 12.01 20.07 -14.22
CA ASP A 165 12.20 20.81 -15.45
C ASP A 165 11.16 21.93 -15.54
N SER A 166 11.63 23.18 -15.53
CA SER A 166 10.78 24.36 -15.66
C SER A 166 10.04 24.42 -16.98
N ALA A 167 10.46 23.65 -18.00
CA ALA A 167 9.81 23.63 -19.30
C ALA A 167 8.46 22.87 -19.31
N THR A 168 8.28 21.90 -18.41
CA THR A 168 7.03 21.13 -18.33
C THR A 168 6.09 21.61 -17.22
N GLU A 169 6.57 22.44 -16.28
CA GLU A 169 5.83 23.00 -15.14
C GLU A 169 5.04 21.99 -14.28
N GLU A 170 5.24 20.67 -14.43
CA GLU A 170 4.35 19.69 -13.78
C GLU A 170 4.51 19.63 -12.25
N PHE A 171 5.68 19.99 -11.70
CA PHE A 171 5.93 19.95 -10.25
C PHE A 171 6.75 21.16 -9.76
N LYS A 172 6.45 21.67 -8.57
CA LYS A 172 7.14 22.82 -7.97
C LYS A 172 8.33 22.41 -7.11
N SER A 173 8.40 21.14 -6.70
CA SER A 173 9.46 20.63 -5.83
C SER A 173 9.63 19.11 -5.94
N GLY A 174 10.75 18.59 -5.43
CA GLY A 174 10.96 17.15 -5.28
C GLY A 174 9.99 16.49 -4.29
N ASP A 175 9.53 17.20 -3.27
CA ASP A 175 8.47 16.72 -2.37
C ASP A 175 7.17 16.50 -3.16
N GLU A 176 6.75 17.48 -3.95
CA GLU A 176 5.54 17.37 -4.78
C GLU A 176 5.63 16.24 -5.83
N PHE A 177 6.82 16.02 -6.41
CA PHE A 177 7.06 14.90 -7.31
C PHE A 177 6.86 13.55 -6.60
N VAL A 178 7.48 13.36 -5.43
CA VAL A 178 7.35 12.15 -4.61
C VAL A 178 5.90 11.91 -4.19
N GLU A 179 5.21 12.97 -3.76
CA GLU A 179 3.79 12.92 -3.39
C GLU A 179 2.91 12.50 -4.56
N ASN A 180 3.15 13.04 -5.76
CA ASN A 180 2.40 12.67 -6.96
C ASN A 180 2.70 11.25 -7.44
N LEU A 181 3.92 10.76 -7.30
CA LEU A 181 4.26 9.35 -7.56
C LEU A 181 3.43 8.42 -6.66
N ILE A 182 3.40 8.70 -5.35
CA ILE A 182 2.67 7.89 -4.38
C ILE A 182 1.17 8.00 -4.62
N TYR A 183 0.65 9.20 -4.83
CA TYR A 183 -0.76 9.40 -5.14
C TYR A 183 -1.17 8.65 -6.42
N GLY A 184 -0.33 8.70 -7.46
CA GLY A 184 -0.57 7.98 -8.70
C GLY A 184 -0.55 6.46 -8.56
N MET A 185 0.16 5.92 -7.56
CA MET A 185 0.12 4.49 -7.21
C MET A 185 -1.09 4.18 -6.32
N ALA A 186 -1.40 5.06 -5.36
CA ALA A 186 -2.55 4.97 -4.48
C ALA A 186 -3.90 5.03 -5.22
N ALA A 187 -3.93 5.69 -6.38
CA ALA A 187 -5.11 5.85 -7.21
C ALA A 187 -5.29 4.75 -8.28
N ASP A 188 -4.36 3.81 -8.38
CA ASP A 188 -4.41 2.73 -9.36
C ASP A 188 -5.08 1.49 -8.75
N GLU A 189 -6.38 1.31 -9.03
CA GLU A 189 -7.22 0.24 -8.47
C GLU A 189 -6.62 -1.15 -8.68
N ASP A 190 -6.11 -1.42 -9.88
CA ASP A 190 -5.51 -2.71 -10.19
C ASP A 190 -4.24 -2.99 -9.36
N SER A 191 -3.51 -1.95 -8.93
CA SER A 191 -2.35 -2.12 -8.05
C SER A 191 -2.78 -2.56 -6.64
N PHE A 192 -4.01 -2.23 -6.21
CA PHE A 192 -4.58 -2.61 -4.92
C PHE A 192 -5.24 -3.99 -4.93
N ALA A 193 -5.64 -4.47 -6.11
CA ALA A 193 -6.28 -5.77 -6.27
C ALA A 193 -5.33 -6.96 -6.10
N GLU A 194 -4.01 -6.72 -6.15
CA GLU A 194 -3.00 -7.74 -5.86
C GLU A 194 -2.73 -7.85 -4.35
N ASP A 195 -2.55 -9.08 -3.86
CA ASP A 195 -2.32 -9.38 -2.44
C ASP A 195 -1.18 -8.55 -1.86
N ASP A 196 -1.41 -7.94 -0.69
CA ASP A 196 -0.48 -7.13 0.10
C ASP A 196 0.08 -5.84 -0.53
N ASN A 197 -0.12 -5.58 -1.83
CA ASN A 197 0.43 -4.39 -2.50
C ASN A 197 0.00 -3.08 -1.82
N GLY A 198 -1.28 -2.98 -1.43
CA GLY A 198 -1.79 -1.83 -0.69
C GLY A 198 -1.00 -1.55 0.60
N MET A 199 -0.58 -2.60 1.31
CA MET A 199 0.22 -2.48 2.54
C MET A 199 1.60 -1.87 2.25
N PHE A 200 2.28 -2.35 1.22
CA PHE A 200 3.60 -1.85 0.84
C PHE A 200 3.53 -0.38 0.39
N ILE A 201 2.51 -0.02 -0.39
CA ILE A 201 2.29 1.37 -0.83
C ILE A 201 2.02 2.27 0.38
N ALA A 202 1.18 1.83 1.33
CA ALA A 202 0.91 2.58 2.56
C ALA A 202 2.16 2.77 3.43
N ASN A 203 3.01 1.74 3.56
CA ASN A 203 4.28 1.84 4.28
C ASN A 203 5.25 2.80 3.59
N ALA A 204 5.37 2.72 2.27
CA ALA A 204 6.23 3.62 1.50
C ALA A 204 5.73 5.08 1.59
N ALA A 205 4.41 5.29 1.53
CA ALA A 205 3.76 6.59 1.73
C ALA A 205 4.07 7.19 3.11
N LYS A 206 3.96 6.36 4.15
CA LYS A 206 4.27 6.74 5.53
C LYS A 206 5.70 7.21 5.70
N GLU A 207 6.66 6.65 4.98
CA GLU A 207 8.07 7.10 5.04
C GLU A 207 8.29 8.37 4.21
N ALA A 208 7.73 8.41 2.99
CA ALA A 208 8.09 9.38 1.98
C ALA A 208 7.37 10.74 2.07
N ILE A 209 6.09 10.77 2.42
CA ILE A 209 5.28 11.99 2.37
C ILE A 209 5.65 12.91 3.53
N SER A 210 5.93 14.18 3.27
CA SER A 210 6.28 15.16 4.30
C SER A 210 5.15 16.15 4.59
N SER A 211 4.36 16.53 3.58
CA SER A 211 3.30 17.53 3.70
C SER A 211 2.04 17.00 4.40
N PRO A 212 1.48 17.72 5.41
CA PRO A 212 0.20 17.36 6.02
C PRO A 212 -0.94 17.26 5.02
N GLU A 213 -1.01 18.17 4.04
CA GLU A 213 -2.03 18.19 3.00
C GLU A 213 -1.95 16.94 2.12
N ALA A 214 -0.74 16.55 1.72
CA ALA A 214 -0.51 15.35 0.93
C ALA A 214 -0.83 14.07 1.71
N VAL A 215 -0.49 14.03 3.01
CA VAL A 215 -0.91 12.94 3.92
C VAL A 215 -2.43 12.80 3.92
N GLY A 216 -3.16 13.91 4.05
CA GLY A 216 -4.62 13.89 4.01
C GLY A 216 -5.16 13.37 2.69
N LYS A 217 -4.67 13.88 1.57
CA LYS A 217 -5.08 13.47 0.22
C LYS A 217 -4.83 11.98 -0.04
N ILE A 218 -3.65 11.49 0.31
CA ILE A 218 -3.25 10.09 0.08
C ILE A 218 -3.97 9.15 1.06
N ALA A 219 -4.16 9.54 2.32
CA ALA A 219 -4.93 8.75 3.28
C ALA A 219 -6.40 8.60 2.88
N LEU A 220 -7.03 9.68 2.39
CA LEU A 220 -8.39 9.60 1.86
C LEU A 220 -8.44 8.66 0.65
N LYS A 221 -7.44 8.71 -0.24
CA LYS A 221 -7.40 7.79 -1.38
C LYS A 221 -7.25 6.34 -0.95
N PHE A 222 -6.39 6.04 0.02
CA PHE A 222 -6.28 4.70 0.61
C PHE A 222 -7.58 4.22 1.24
N ILE A 223 -8.33 5.11 1.90
CA ILE A 223 -9.65 4.78 2.45
C ILE A 223 -10.63 4.44 1.33
N GLU A 224 -10.67 5.21 0.23
CA GLU A 224 -11.52 4.88 -0.93
C GLU A 224 -11.21 3.48 -1.48
N MET A 225 -9.92 3.10 -1.53
CA MET A 225 -9.48 1.80 -2.04
C MET A 225 -9.72 0.63 -1.07
N LEU A 226 -10.29 0.84 0.12
CA LEU A 226 -10.55 -0.24 1.09
C LEU A 226 -11.45 -1.35 0.55
N GLU A 227 -12.30 -1.05 -0.43
CA GLU A 227 -13.16 -2.07 -1.08
C GLU A 227 -12.38 -3.10 -1.90
N LEU A 228 -11.15 -2.76 -2.29
CA LEU A 228 -10.24 -3.63 -3.04
C LEU A 228 -9.28 -4.40 -2.12
N VAL A 229 -9.24 -4.05 -0.84
CA VAL A 229 -8.35 -4.69 0.14
C VAL A 229 -9.01 -5.94 0.71
N HIS A 230 -8.27 -7.05 0.74
CA HIS A 230 -8.72 -8.29 1.38
C HIS A 230 -9.09 -8.05 2.84
N GLN A 231 -10.22 -8.64 3.28
CA GLN A 231 -10.78 -8.38 4.61
C GLN A 231 -9.81 -8.76 5.74
N GLU A 232 -8.99 -9.80 5.55
CA GLU A 232 -7.98 -10.25 6.51
C GLU A 232 -6.84 -9.22 6.69
N THR A 233 -6.48 -8.50 5.63
CA THR A 233 -5.38 -7.51 5.64
C THR A 233 -5.86 -6.09 5.93
N MET A 234 -7.17 -5.82 5.77
CA MET A 234 -7.81 -4.54 6.03
C MET A 234 -7.44 -3.93 7.40
N PRO A 235 -7.49 -4.65 8.55
CA PRO A 235 -7.15 -4.07 9.85
C PRO A 235 -5.72 -3.53 9.93
N SER A 236 -4.76 -4.27 9.35
CA SER A 236 -3.35 -3.87 9.32
C SER A 236 -3.14 -2.70 8.36
N PHE A 237 -3.84 -2.69 7.23
CA PHE A 237 -3.73 -1.63 6.23
C PHE A 237 -4.24 -0.30 6.80
N VAL A 238 -5.45 -0.30 7.39
CA VAL A 238 -6.00 0.90 8.05
C VAL A 238 -5.10 1.36 9.19
N TYR A 239 -4.50 0.44 9.95
CA TYR A 239 -3.54 0.78 10.98
C TYR A 239 -2.32 1.55 10.42
N GLN A 240 -1.75 1.12 9.28
CA GLN A 240 -0.63 1.85 8.65
C GLN A 240 -1.06 3.24 8.14
N VAL A 241 -2.24 3.35 7.52
CA VAL A 241 -2.79 4.64 7.07
C VAL A 241 -2.97 5.59 8.25
N LEU A 242 -3.52 5.11 9.36
CA LEU A 242 -3.73 5.95 10.53
C LEU A 242 -2.45 6.26 11.30
N LEU A 243 -1.42 5.39 11.27
CA LEU A 243 -0.09 5.72 11.78
C LEU A 243 0.52 6.91 11.01
N MET A 244 0.41 6.90 9.67
CA MET A 244 0.85 8.01 8.83
C MET A 244 0.11 9.31 9.18
N VAL A 245 -1.22 9.25 9.30
CA VAL A 245 -2.07 10.40 9.63
C VAL A 245 -1.82 10.90 11.05
N SER A 246 -1.64 10.00 12.01
CA SER A 246 -1.33 10.32 13.41
C SER A 246 -0.03 11.11 13.53
N ALA A 247 1.03 10.66 12.84
CA ALA A 247 2.35 11.23 12.95
C ALA A 247 2.51 12.59 12.23
N LYS A 248 1.79 12.80 11.12
CA LYS A 248 2.09 13.91 10.18
C LYS A 248 0.93 14.87 9.92
N ALA A 249 -0.31 14.47 10.18
CA ALA A 249 -1.47 15.29 9.81
C ALA A 249 -1.93 16.23 10.93
N GLY A 250 -2.45 17.39 10.56
CA GLY A 250 -3.13 18.30 11.48
C GLY A 250 -4.50 17.78 11.93
N GLN A 251 -5.05 18.35 13.01
CA GLN A 251 -6.31 17.91 13.64
C GLN A 251 -7.48 17.78 12.65
N LYS A 252 -7.69 18.78 11.79
CA LYS A 252 -8.77 18.78 10.79
C LYS A 252 -8.63 17.63 9.78
N ILE A 253 -7.41 17.30 9.39
CA ILE A 253 -7.15 16.19 8.47
C ILE A 253 -7.41 14.86 9.17
N LYS A 254 -6.95 14.69 10.42
CA LYS A 254 -7.27 13.50 11.24
C LYS A 254 -8.79 13.29 11.32
N GLN A 255 -9.55 14.35 11.61
CA GLN A 255 -11.02 14.32 11.62
C GLN A 255 -11.60 13.85 10.26
N ASN A 256 -11.18 14.47 9.16
CA ASN A 256 -11.70 14.11 7.83
C ASN A 256 -11.41 12.65 7.47
N VAL A 257 -10.20 12.17 7.74
CA VAL A 257 -9.79 10.77 7.50
C VAL A 257 -10.63 9.81 8.35
N LEU A 258 -10.84 10.10 9.64
CA LEU A 258 -11.67 9.26 10.51
C LEU A 258 -13.14 9.21 10.07
N ALA A 259 -13.69 10.35 9.64
CA ALA A 259 -15.04 10.41 9.11
C ALA A 259 -15.18 9.59 7.82
N ALA A 260 -14.22 9.72 6.90
CA ALA A 260 -14.17 8.95 5.66
C ALA A 260 -14.03 7.44 5.94
N LEU A 261 -13.18 7.04 6.88
CA LEU A 261 -13.02 5.64 7.27
C LEU A 261 -14.33 5.04 7.76
N VAL A 262 -15.02 5.70 8.69
CA VAL A 262 -16.30 5.19 9.22
C VAL A 262 -17.37 5.12 8.14
N ALA A 263 -17.42 6.11 7.25
CA ALA A 263 -18.33 6.11 6.12
C ALA A 263 -18.05 4.93 5.17
N GLN A 264 -16.78 4.70 4.82
CA GLN A 264 -16.39 3.63 3.91
C GLN A 264 -16.69 2.25 4.49
N ILE A 265 -16.36 2.01 5.77
CA ILE A 265 -16.71 0.73 6.42
C ILE A 265 -18.23 0.50 6.43
N SER A 266 -19.03 1.56 6.56
CA SER A 266 -20.48 1.44 6.46
C SER A 266 -20.98 1.14 5.05
N VAL A 267 -20.29 1.63 4.00
CA VAL A 267 -20.56 1.25 2.61
C VAL A 267 -20.28 -0.25 2.42
N LEU A 268 -19.13 -0.74 2.90
CA LEU A 268 -18.79 -2.17 2.85
C LEU A 268 -19.82 -3.04 3.60
N GLU A 269 -20.26 -2.59 4.78
CA GLU A 269 -21.28 -3.27 5.58
C GLU A 269 -22.62 -3.37 4.82
N LYS A 270 -23.08 -2.28 4.22
CA LYS A 270 -24.31 -2.28 3.42
C LYS A 270 -24.18 -3.19 2.19
N ALA A 271 -23.04 -3.17 1.51
CA ALA A 271 -22.78 -4.02 0.36
C ALA A 271 -22.77 -5.51 0.73
N ALA A 272 -22.19 -5.87 1.87
CA ALA A 272 -22.18 -7.25 2.37
C ALA A 272 -23.59 -7.73 2.77
N ILE A 273 -24.38 -6.87 3.44
CA ILE A 273 -25.76 -7.21 3.85
C ILE A 273 -26.68 -7.34 2.63
N ALA A 274 -26.61 -6.40 1.68
CA ALA A 274 -27.48 -6.42 0.49
C ALA A 274 -27.34 -7.74 -0.29
N LYS A 275 -26.12 -8.26 -0.43
CA LYS A 275 -25.85 -9.54 -1.10
C LYS A 275 -26.49 -10.76 -0.40
N VAL A 276 -26.73 -10.69 0.91
CA VAL A 276 -27.43 -11.76 1.64
C VAL A 276 -28.95 -11.70 1.40
N HIS A 277 -29.50 -10.50 1.25
CA HIS A 277 -30.93 -10.30 1.01
C HIS A 277 -31.34 -10.51 -0.46
N ASP A 278 -30.42 -10.29 -1.42
CA ASP A 278 -30.65 -10.48 -2.86
C ASP A 278 -30.76 -11.96 -3.29
N VAL A 279 -30.53 -12.90 -2.37
CA VAL A 279 -30.81 -14.34 -2.57
C VAL A 279 -32.28 -14.68 -2.27
N GLY A 280 -33.08 -13.71 -1.79
CA GLY A 280 -34.47 -13.90 -1.35
C GLY A 280 -35.57 -13.31 -2.23
N GLU A 281 -35.33 -12.24 -2.99
CA GLU A 281 -36.35 -11.57 -3.80
C GLU A 281 -35.76 -11.08 -5.12
N LEU A 282 -36.04 -11.82 -6.20
CA LEU A 282 -35.94 -11.29 -7.56
C LEU A 282 -37.06 -10.25 -7.75
N ASP A 283 -36.75 -8.97 -7.58
CA ASP A 283 -37.49 -7.92 -8.29
C ASP A 283 -36.51 -6.91 -8.88
N PHE A 284 -36.41 -6.98 -10.21
CA PHE A 284 -35.37 -6.36 -11.01
C PHE A 284 -35.93 -5.05 -11.56
N ASP A 285 -35.85 -3.97 -10.79
CA ASP A 285 -35.84 -2.65 -11.40
C ASP A 285 -35.25 -1.58 -10.47
N SER A 286 -34.26 -0.88 -11.02
CA SER A 286 -33.61 0.34 -10.56
C SER A 286 -32.28 0.22 -9.79
N VAL A 287 -31.38 1.13 -10.19
CA VAL A 287 -30.11 1.56 -9.58
C VAL A 287 -28.84 1.01 -10.23
N SER A 288 -28.41 1.74 -11.27
CA SER A 288 -27.04 2.06 -11.70
C SER A 288 -25.91 1.29 -11.00
N GLN A 289 -25.70 0.05 -11.43
CA GLN A 289 -24.50 -0.74 -11.11
C GLN A 289 -23.28 -0.06 -11.76
N ARG A 290 -22.45 0.58 -10.94
CA ARG A 290 -21.00 0.36 -11.13
C ARG A 290 -20.83 -1.12 -10.84
N ASP A 291 -20.50 -1.90 -11.86
CA ASP A 291 -20.10 -3.30 -11.72
C ASP A 291 -18.87 -3.36 -10.80
N VAL A 292 -19.11 -3.45 -9.49
CA VAL A 292 -18.09 -3.66 -8.47
C VAL A 292 -17.64 -5.11 -8.63
N VAL A 293 -16.60 -5.30 -9.46
CA VAL A 293 -15.90 -6.56 -9.64
C VAL A 293 -15.04 -6.82 -8.40
N THR A 294 -15.68 -7.12 -7.27
CA THR A 294 -15.00 -7.82 -6.17
C THR A 294 -14.99 -9.30 -6.53
N SER A 295 -13.81 -9.86 -6.77
CA SER A 295 -13.55 -11.25 -7.17
C SER A 295 -13.99 -12.31 -6.15
N GLN A 296 -14.44 -11.91 -4.96
CA GLN A 296 -15.13 -12.78 -4.01
C GLN A 296 -16.32 -12.06 -3.38
N PRO A 297 -17.47 -12.74 -3.16
CA PRO A 297 -18.56 -12.17 -2.40
C PRO A 297 -18.07 -11.83 -0.98
N LEU A 298 -18.28 -10.58 -0.54
CA LEU A 298 -18.00 -10.19 0.84
C LEU A 298 -18.91 -10.99 1.78
N ASP A 299 -18.36 -11.94 2.51
CA ASP A 299 -19.07 -12.58 3.61
C ASP A 299 -19.27 -11.58 4.76
N VAL A 300 -20.51 -11.52 5.27
CA VAL A 300 -20.85 -10.66 6.41
C VAL A 300 -20.09 -11.10 7.65
N GLY A 301 -19.90 -12.42 7.84
CA GLY A 301 -19.16 -12.97 8.98
C GLY A 301 -17.71 -12.48 9.00
N GLN A 302 -16.97 -12.70 7.92
CA GLN A 302 -15.60 -12.22 7.75
C GLN A 302 -15.50 -10.69 7.92
N LEU A 303 -16.48 -9.92 7.40
CA LEU A 303 -16.45 -8.46 7.55
C LEU A 303 -16.60 -8.05 9.01
N ARG A 304 -17.45 -8.74 9.79
CA ARG A 304 -17.60 -8.48 11.24
C ARG A 304 -16.34 -8.83 12.01
N GLU A 305 -15.67 -9.94 11.67
CA GLU A 305 -14.39 -10.31 12.27
C GLU A 305 -13.33 -9.25 11.98
N ALA A 306 -13.21 -8.82 10.72
CA ALA A 306 -12.30 -7.76 10.31
C ALA A 306 -12.61 -6.41 10.99
N GLN A 307 -13.88 -6.05 11.15
CA GLN A 307 -14.31 -4.88 11.92
C GLN A 307 -13.89 -4.97 13.39
N GLY A 308 -14.05 -6.14 14.03
CA GLY A 308 -13.61 -6.37 15.41
C GLY A 308 -12.09 -6.25 15.59
N ALA A 309 -11.32 -6.83 14.67
CA ALA A 309 -9.87 -6.68 14.63
C ALA A 309 -9.44 -5.23 14.39
N LEU A 310 -10.11 -4.52 13.48
CA LEU A 310 -9.88 -3.11 13.20
C LEU A 310 -10.14 -2.25 14.45
N LEU A 311 -11.26 -2.44 15.14
CA LEU A 311 -11.54 -1.75 16.40
C LEU A 311 -10.45 -1.97 17.45
N SER A 312 -9.90 -3.19 17.51
CA SER A 312 -8.79 -3.52 18.42
C SER A 312 -7.50 -2.79 18.04
N HIS A 313 -7.16 -2.72 16.75
CA HIS A 313 -6.02 -1.94 16.25
C HIS A 313 -6.18 -0.44 16.51
N LEU A 314 -7.38 0.10 16.30
CA LEU A 314 -7.71 1.50 16.63
C LEU A 314 -7.55 1.76 18.12
N ALA A 315 -8.00 0.84 18.98
CA ALA A 315 -7.84 0.95 20.43
C ALA A 315 -6.36 1.07 20.82
N TYR A 316 -5.53 0.21 20.23
CA TYR A 316 -4.10 0.21 20.47
C TYR A 316 -3.44 1.50 20.00
N LEU A 317 -3.75 1.95 18.78
CA LEU A 317 -3.23 3.19 18.22
C LEU A 317 -3.60 4.40 19.08
N ILE A 318 -4.85 4.47 19.55
CA ILE A 318 -5.34 5.61 20.34
C ILE A 318 -4.73 5.63 21.75
N ARG A 319 -4.40 4.47 22.32
CA ARG A 319 -3.63 4.42 23.57
C ARG A 319 -2.22 5.00 23.40
N GLN A 320 -1.64 4.92 22.20
CA GLN A 320 -0.35 5.53 21.88
C GLN A 320 -0.48 7.03 21.56
N ASP A 321 -1.49 7.40 20.77
CA ASP A 321 -1.81 8.78 20.40
C ASP A 321 -3.30 9.09 20.68
N ASN A 322 -3.55 9.64 21.86
CA ASN A 322 -4.91 10.02 22.28
C ASN A 322 -5.54 11.06 21.35
N SER A 323 -4.77 11.83 20.58
CA SER A 323 -5.31 12.89 19.73
C SER A 323 -6.29 12.35 18.68
N ILE A 324 -6.05 11.14 18.15
CA ILE A 324 -6.97 10.49 17.21
C ILE A 324 -8.34 10.24 17.87
N GLY A 325 -8.34 9.71 19.09
CA GLY A 325 -9.56 9.47 19.85
C GLY A 325 -10.29 10.75 20.21
N GLU A 326 -9.55 11.81 20.56
CA GLU A 326 -10.15 13.13 20.83
C GLU A 326 -10.77 13.76 19.59
N GLU A 327 -10.12 13.66 18.43
CA GLU A 327 -10.66 14.13 17.16
C GLU A 327 -11.91 13.33 16.75
N TYR A 328 -11.92 12.01 16.96
CA TYR A 328 -13.13 11.21 16.75
C TYR A 328 -14.28 11.65 17.66
N ILE A 329 -14.02 11.86 18.96
CA ILE A 329 -15.05 12.33 19.90
C ILE A 329 -15.56 13.71 19.50
N LYS A 330 -14.72 14.61 18.98
CA LYS A 330 -15.17 15.90 18.45
C LYS A 330 -16.12 15.74 17.27
N LEU A 331 -15.81 14.86 16.30
CA LEU A 331 -16.71 14.55 15.17
C LEU A 331 -18.07 14.05 15.67
N VAL A 332 -18.01 13.10 16.60
CA VAL A 332 -19.15 12.50 17.29
C VAL A 332 -20.01 13.58 17.94
N ARG A 333 -19.43 14.54 18.67
CA ARG A 333 -20.17 15.60 19.39
C ARG A 333 -20.89 16.61 18.49
N GLN A 334 -20.55 16.71 17.21
CA GLN A 334 -21.16 17.66 16.27
C GLN A 334 -22.55 17.21 15.81
N SER A 335 -23.46 16.91 16.75
CA SER A 335 -24.79 16.31 16.52
C SER A 335 -25.68 17.04 15.52
N SER A 336 -25.46 18.34 15.28
CA SER A 336 -26.17 19.14 14.29
C SER A 336 -25.54 19.16 12.89
N SER A 337 -24.32 18.64 12.72
CA SER A 337 -23.63 18.60 11.43
C SER A 337 -24.08 17.40 10.59
N PRO A 338 -24.27 17.53 9.26
CA PRO A 338 -24.45 16.40 8.36
C PRO A 338 -23.38 15.31 8.52
N LEU A 339 -22.15 15.71 8.86
CA LEU A 339 -21.04 14.77 9.11
C LEU A 339 -21.27 13.86 10.33
N SER A 340 -22.05 14.27 11.32
CA SER A 340 -22.29 13.42 12.49
C SER A 340 -23.19 12.24 12.13
N LYS A 341 -24.17 12.43 11.22
CA LYS A 341 -25.03 11.36 10.72
C LYS A 341 -24.24 10.30 9.96
N SER A 342 -23.20 10.67 9.22
CA SER A 342 -22.35 9.71 8.50
C SER A 342 -21.39 8.93 9.42
N VAL A 343 -21.12 9.44 10.63
CA VAL A 343 -20.24 8.80 11.62
C VAL A 343 -21.02 7.87 12.55
N LEU A 344 -22.33 8.05 12.68
CA LEU A 344 -23.22 7.27 13.55
C LEU A 344 -23.73 5.97 12.91
N THR A 345 -22.79 5.19 12.36
CA THR A 345 -23.06 3.88 11.76
C THR A 345 -22.91 2.77 12.80
N THR A 346 -23.22 1.51 12.45
CA THR A 346 -22.97 0.36 13.35
C THR A 346 -21.50 0.33 13.77
N PHE A 347 -20.59 0.43 12.79
CA PHE A 347 -19.16 0.48 13.04
C PHE A 347 -18.75 1.72 13.85
N GLY A 348 -19.24 2.92 13.50
CA GLY A 348 -18.91 4.13 14.24
C GLY A 348 -19.40 4.14 15.69
N THR A 349 -20.58 3.57 15.94
CA THR A 349 -21.08 3.37 17.30
C THR A 349 -20.21 2.38 18.07
N GLY A 350 -19.85 1.25 17.45
CA GLY A 350 -18.90 0.29 18.01
C GLY A 350 -17.54 0.94 18.31
N PHE A 351 -17.08 1.84 17.43
CA PHE A 351 -15.84 2.58 17.62
C PHE A 351 -15.92 3.54 18.80
N ALA A 352 -16.99 4.33 18.93
CA ALA A 352 -17.22 5.18 20.10
C ALA A 352 -17.23 4.36 21.40
N LEU A 353 -17.97 3.24 21.44
CA LEU A 353 -18.03 2.36 22.62
C LEU A 353 -16.68 1.74 22.95
N MET A 354 -15.88 1.36 21.95
CA MET A 354 -14.52 0.89 22.15
C MET A 354 -13.68 1.98 22.83
N LEU A 355 -13.79 3.25 22.41
CA LEU A 355 -13.08 4.36 23.07
C LEU A 355 -13.47 4.53 24.54
N ALA A 356 -14.70 4.16 24.93
CA ALA A 356 -15.12 4.20 26.33
C ALA A 356 -14.32 3.23 27.22
N THR A 357 -13.69 2.20 26.63
CA THR A 357 -12.81 1.29 27.37
C THR A 357 -11.51 1.97 27.82
N ILE A 358 -11.09 3.04 27.12
CA ILE A 358 -9.89 3.82 27.44
C ILE A 358 -10.24 4.85 28.52
N SER A 359 -9.65 4.70 29.71
CA SER A 359 -10.01 5.51 30.90
C SER A 359 -9.94 7.02 30.68
N SER A 360 -8.97 7.52 29.92
CA SER A 360 -8.80 8.95 29.62
C SER A 360 -9.88 9.53 28.69
N LEU A 361 -10.53 8.69 27.88
CA LEU A 361 -11.56 9.09 26.92
C LEU A 361 -12.97 8.74 27.38
N ARG A 362 -13.10 7.82 28.33
CA ARG A 362 -14.35 7.26 28.82
C ARG A 362 -15.44 8.28 29.11
N GLU A 363 -15.15 9.26 29.94
CA GLU A 363 -16.13 10.29 30.32
C GLU A 363 -16.55 11.13 29.10
N LYS A 364 -15.58 11.53 28.27
CA LYS A 364 -15.84 12.31 27.05
C LYS A 364 -16.75 11.55 26.08
N VAL A 365 -16.52 10.24 25.91
CA VAL A 365 -17.37 9.37 25.09
C VAL A 365 -18.79 9.30 25.66
N PHE A 366 -18.95 9.02 26.95
CA PHE A 366 -20.28 8.89 27.56
C PHE A 366 -21.10 10.18 27.45
N ILE A 367 -20.49 11.34 27.70
CA ILE A 367 -21.13 12.65 27.50
C ILE A 367 -21.58 12.83 26.04
N SER A 368 -20.75 12.39 25.10
CA SER A 368 -21.03 12.53 23.67
C SER A 368 -22.17 11.60 23.22
N CYS A 369 -22.15 10.33 23.63
CA CYS A 369 -23.22 9.38 23.36
C CYS A 369 -24.55 9.82 23.99
N ALA A 370 -24.53 10.35 25.22
CA ALA A 370 -25.73 10.90 25.85
C ALA A 370 -26.36 12.03 25.00
N GLY A 371 -25.54 12.91 24.42
CA GLY A 371 -26.01 13.94 23.50
C GLY A 371 -26.69 13.38 22.25
N TRP A 372 -26.21 12.24 21.73
CA TRP A 372 -26.82 11.57 20.58
C TRP A 372 -28.20 11.04 20.87
N PHE A 373 -28.31 10.25 21.93
CA PHE A 373 -29.58 9.65 22.29
C PHE A 373 -30.65 10.72 22.54
N ARG A 374 -30.30 11.88 23.15
CA ARG A 374 -31.21 13.05 23.21
C ARG A 374 -31.64 13.53 21.84
N ALA A 375 -30.70 13.68 20.90
CA ALA A 375 -31.01 14.13 19.55
C ALA A 375 -31.92 13.17 18.78
N PHE A 376 -31.93 11.88 19.13
CA PHE A 376 -32.85 10.88 18.59
C PHE A 376 -34.14 10.71 19.43
N GLY A 377 -34.35 11.52 20.47
CA GLY A 377 -35.52 11.42 21.35
C GLY A 377 -35.53 10.15 22.22
N ILE A 378 -34.37 9.51 22.40
CA ILE A 378 -34.22 8.31 23.23
C ILE A 378 -33.91 8.76 24.66
N GLN A 379 -34.84 8.50 25.57
CA GLN A 379 -34.68 8.75 27.00
C GLN A 379 -34.15 7.51 27.71
N PHE A 380 -33.09 7.66 28.49
CA PHE A 380 -32.50 6.56 29.25
C PHE A 380 -31.65 7.10 30.40
N LYS A 381 -31.40 6.23 31.38
CA LYS A 381 -30.57 6.52 32.54
C LYS A 381 -29.23 5.81 32.40
N LEU A 382 -28.16 6.55 32.12
CA LEU A 382 -26.82 5.98 32.03
C LEU A 382 -26.19 5.98 33.43
N THR A 383 -25.93 4.79 33.99
CA THR A 383 -25.16 4.65 35.24
C THR A 383 -23.78 4.10 34.94
N VAL A 384 -22.75 4.92 35.09
CA VAL A 384 -21.34 4.50 34.98
C VAL A 384 -20.85 4.16 36.38
N SER A 385 -20.57 2.88 36.64
CA SER A 385 -19.98 2.41 37.88
C SER A 385 -18.57 1.90 37.60
N THR A 386 -17.57 2.53 38.21
CA THR A 386 -16.18 2.07 38.22
C THR A 386 -15.72 1.98 39.67
N LYS A 387 -14.74 1.12 39.99
CA LYS A 387 -14.27 0.90 41.38
C LYS A 387 -14.03 2.23 42.11
N GLY A 388 -14.98 2.66 42.94
CA GLY A 388 -14.93 3.91 43.73
C GLY A 388 -15.65 5.15 43.15
N PHE A 389 -16.19 5.10 41.92
CA PHE A 389 -16.88 6.25 41.31
C PHE A 389 -18.16 5.81 40.59
N ARG A 390 -19.31 6.35 41.03
CA ARG A 390 -20.62 6.14 40.41
C ARG A 390 -21.11 7.48 39.87
N SER A 391 -21.12 7.64 38.55
CA SER A 391 -21.72 8.78 37.88
C SER A 391 -23.01 8.34 37.22
N THR A 392 -24.07 9.10 37.42
CA THR A 392 -25.38 8.84 36.80
C THR A 392 -25.74 10.06 35.97
N VAL A 393 -25.93 9.84 34.67
CA VAL A 393 -26.38 10.87 33.75
C VAL A 393 -27.82 10.53 33.37
N ASP A 394 -28.75 11.31 33.89
CA ASP A 394 -30.14 11.26 33.43
C ASP A 394 -30.22 12.00 32.09
N VAL A 395 -30.66 11.28 31.05
CA VAL A 395 -30.77 11.80 29.69
C VAL A 395 -32.26 12.01 29.40
N HIS A 396 -32.72 13.25 29.59
CA HIS A 396 -34.08 13.71 29.34
C HIS A 396 -34.31 14.16 27.91
#